data_AF-A0A842MNN2-F1
#
_entry.id   AF-A0A842MNN2-F1
#
_cell.length_a   1.000
_cell.length_b   1.000
_cell.length_c   1.000
_cell.angle_alpha   90.00
_cell.angle_beta   90.00
_cell.angle_gamma   90.00
#
_symmetry.space_group_name_H-M   'P 1'
#
loop_
_entity.id
_entity.type
_entity.pdbx_description
1 polymer ?
#
loop_
_entity_poly.entity_id
_entity_poly.type
_entity_poly.pdbx_seq_one_letter_code
_entity_poly.pdbx_strand_id
1 'polypeptide(L)'
;MKSGKNTFIARSAKIIGDVFIGDRCSIWHNAVLRADLNKIEIGNGSNIQDCCVIHCSKENPVKIGKNVSVGHGAIVHGATIEDDCIIGINSTILDGSKIGKGSIIAANAVVLPDTVIPPNSLAAGVPAKIVREDKKLIDEIRRNSSIYVELGERYLKKEFDGEIKCPACNGNMEKIASGKDFPSIPFIKIPEWIKEVDAYKCVSCGYVGLWLQPL
;
A
#
# COMPACT_ATOMS: atom_id res chain seq x y z
N MET A 1 -3.28 -12.49 10.91
CA MET A 1 -2.70 -11.14 10.81
C MET A 1 -2.67 -10.46 12.17
N LYS A 2 -1.55 -9.82 12.51
CA LYS A 2 -1.43 -8.83 13.60
C LYS A 2 -0.87 -7.54 13.00
N SER A 3 -1.42 -6.39 13.40
CA SER A 3 -0.94 -5.07 12.96
C SER A 3 -0.68 -4.14 14.14
N GLY A 4 0.37 -3.34 14.04
CA GLY A 4 0.70 -2.27 14.98
C GLY A 4 -0.23 -1.06 14.88
N LYS A 5 0.05 -0.05 15.70
CA LYS A 5 -0.71 1.21 15.79
C LYS A 5 -0.43 2.11 14.60
N ASN A 6 -1.41 2.95 14.26
CA ASN A 6 -1.32 3.95 13.18
C ASN A 6 -0.89 3.36 11.82
N THR A 7 -1.24 2.10 11.59
CA THR A 7 -0.92 1.39 10.35
C THR A 7 -2.11 1.47 9.40
N PHE A 8 -1.89 2.00 8.20
CA PHE A 8 -2.90 2.06 7.14
C PHE A 8 -2.93 0.76 6.34
N ILE A 9 -4.12 0.24 6.08
CA ILE A 9 -4.33 -0.91 5.21
C ILE A 9 -5.48 -0.58 4.27
N ALA A 10 -5.17 -0.46 2.99
CA ALA A 10 -6.16 -0.21 1.95
C ALA A 10 -7.20 -1.34 1.92
N ARG A 11 -8.47 -0.96 1.76
CA ARG A 11 -9.60 -1.92 1.69
C ARG A 11 -9.41 -2.99 0.60
N SER A 12 -8.72 -2.64 -0.48
CA SER A 12 -8.47 -3.55 -1.59
C SER A 12 -7.26 -4.47 -1.41
N ALA A 13 -6.44 -4.27 -0.36
CA ALA A 13 -5.33 -5.16 -0.06
C ALA A 13 -5.84 -6.53 0.43
N LYS A 14 -5.08 -7.59 0.12
CA LYS A 14 -5.34 -8.96 0.59
C LYS A 14 -4.22 -9.41 1.51
N ILE A 15 -4.56 -9.73 2.75
CA ILE A 15 -3.61 -10.20 3.77
C ILE A 15 -4.09 -11.56 4.26
N ILE A 16 -3.30 -12.60 4.02
CA ILE A 16 -3.69 -14.01 4.20
C ILE A 16 -2.63 -14.70 5.06
N GLY A 17 -3.06 -15.46 6.07
CA GLY A 17 -2.17 -16.30 6.89
C GLY A 17 -1.38 -15.57 7.97
N ASP A 18 -0.16 -16.05 8.23
CA ASP A 18 0.71 -15.57 9.32
C ASP A 18 1.50 -14.32 8.93
N VAL A 19 0.79 -13.19 8.93
CA VAL A 19 1.36 -11.87 8.62
C VAL A 19 1.43 -11.02 9.90
N PHE A 20 2.62 -10.50 10.19
CA PHE A 20 2.86 -9.48 11.21
C PHE A 20 3.25 -8.16 10.55
N ILE A 21 2.54 -7.08 10.92
CA ILE A 21 2.79 -5.72 10.43
C ILE A 21 3.08 -4.82 11.63
N GLY A 22 4.19 -4.09 11.58
CA GLY A 22 4.61 -3.16 12.63
C GLY A 22 3.74 -1.91 12.75
N ASP A 23 4.20 -0.96 13.56
CA ASP A 23 3.57 0.34 13.75
C ASP A 23 3.85 1.27 12.56
N ARG A 24 2.90 2.18 12.27
CA ARG A 24 3.03 3.22 11.24
C ARG A 24 3.39 2.67 9.86
N CYS A 25 2.94 1.46 9.55
CA CYS A 25 3.11 0.89 8.22
C CYS A 25 1.99 1.33 7.30
N SER A 26 2.17 1.18 5.98
CA SER A 26 1.09 1.39 5.02
C SER A 26 1.06 0.27 3.97
N ILE A 27 -0.06 -0.44 3.88
CA ILE A 27 -0.31 -1.48 2.88
C ILE A 27 -1.30 -0.91 1.86
N TRP A 28 -0.85 -0.71 0.64
CA TRP A 28 -1.53 0.08 -0.39
C TRP A 28 -2.43 -0.77 -1.29
N HIS A 29 -3.10 -0.10 -2.23
CA HIS A 29 -4.21 -0.68 -2.97
C HIS A 29 -3.80 -1.91 -3.76
N ASN A 30 -4.62 -2.96 -3.69
CA ASN A 30 -4.42 -4.22 -4.40
C ASN A 30 -3.12 -4.96 -4.06
N ALA A 31 -2.39 -4.57 -3.00
CA ALA A 31 -1.25 -5.35 -2.52
C ALA A 31 -1.73 -6.71 -1.96
N VAL A 32 -0.99 -7.77 -2.23
CA VAL A 32 -1.27 -9.13 -1.76
C VAL A 32 -0.11 -9.61 -0.89
N LEU A 33 -0.39 -9.85 0.39
CA LEU A 33 0.52 -10.45 1.35
C LEU A 33 -0.04 -11.82 1.71
N ARG A 34 0.56 -12.89 1.18
CA ARG A 34 0.07 -14.26 1.36
C ARG A 34 1.12 -15.11 2.07
N ALA A 35 0.87 -15.32 3.36
CA ALA A 35 1.71 -16.08 4.31
C ALA A 35 1.05 -17.44 4.62
N ASP A 36 0.78 -18.24 3.58
CA ASP A 36 0.13 -19.55 3.69
C ASP A 36 1.11 -20.74 3.77
N LEU A 37 2.39 -20.51 3.44
CA LEU A 37 3.47 -21.51 3.56
C LEU A 37 4.41 -21.24 4.74
N ASN A 38 4.64 -19.98 5.08
CA ASN A 38 5.51 -19.51 6.16
C ASN A 38 5.05 -18.10 6.57
N LYS A 39 5.78 -17.44 7.46
CA LYS A 39 5.43 -16.11 7.97
C LYS A 39 5.95 -14.96 7.09
N ILE A 40 5.21 -13.85 7.12
CA ILE A 40 5.62 -12.55 6.58
C ILE A 40 5.70 -11.56 7.74
N GLU A 41 6.87 -10.96 7.96
CA GLU A 41 7.08 -9.92 8.96
C GLU A 41 7.43 -8.59 8.29
N ILE A 42 6.72 -7.51 8.66
CA ILE A 42 6.96 -6.14 8.18
C ILE A 42 7.28 -5.24 9.36
N GLY A 43 8.45 -4.60 9.35
CA GLY A 43 8.92 -3.70 10.38
C GLY A 43 8.28 -2.30 10.34
N ASN A 44 8.42 -1.57 11.44
CA ASN A 44 7.77 -0.27 11.64
C ASN A 44 8.14 0.76 10.55
N GLY A 45 7.17 1.59 10.16
CA GLY A 45 7.38 2.67 9.19
C GLY A 45 7.54 2.21 7.74
N SER A 46 7.38 0.91 7.47
CA SER A 46 7.53 0.34 6.13
C SER A 46 6.23 0.42 5.33
N ASN A 47 6.35 0.55 4.02
CA ASN A 47 5.23 0.65 3.10
C ASN A 47 5.31 -0.40 2.00
N ILE A 48 4.18 -1.06 1.75
CA ILE A 48 4.00 -2.03 0.67
C ILE A 48 3.05 -1.41 -0.35
N GLN A 49 3.62 -0.85 -1.41
CA GLN A 49 2.90 0.00 -2.35
C GLN A 49 1.93 -0.79 -3.24
N ASP A 50 1.22 -0.06 -4.09
CA ASP A 50 0.11 -0.60 -4.88
C ASP A 50 0.51 -1.82 -5.70
N CYS A 51 -0.38 -2.80 -5.76
CA CYS A 51 -0.22 -4.02 -6.55
C CYS A 51 1.03 -4.85 -6.25
N CYS A 52 1.71 -4.64 -5.11
CA CYS A 52 2.81 -5.51 -4.72
C CYS A 52 2.33 -6.92 -4.38
N VAL A 53 3.18 -7.92 -4.62
CA VAL A 53 2.93 -9.31 -4.21
C VAL A 53 4.04 -9.76 -3.27
N ILE A 54 3.66 -10.14 -2.06
CA ILE A 54 4.56 -10.69 -1.04
C ILE A 54 4.10 -12.11 -0.73
N HIS A 55 5.00 -13.07 -0.95
CA HIS A 55 4.76 -14.48 -0.73
C HIS A 55 6.03 -15.13 -0.17
N CYS A 56 5.91 -16.32 0.40
CA CYS A 56 7.04 -17.04 1.01
C CYS A 56 7.06 -18.49 0.53
N SER A 57 8.24 -19.10 0.51
CA SER A 57 8.39 -20.55 0.38
C SER A 57 8.30 -21.22 1.76
N LYS A 58 8.28 -22.56 1.81
CA LYS A 58 8.30 -23.29 3.09
C LYS A 58 9.61 -23.04 3.82
N GLU A 59 10.70 -22.97 3.08
CA GLU A 59 12.07 -22.84 3.57
C GLU A 59 12.41 -21.39 3.93
N ASN A 60 11.84 -20.41 3.21
CA ASN A 60 12.19 -19.01 3.36
C ASN A 60 10.98 -18.15 3.74
N PRO A 61 10.90 -17.66 4.99
CA PRO A 61 9.94 -16.61 5.34
C PRO A 61 10.30 -15.30 4.64
N VAL A 62 9.37 -14.35 4.62
CA VAL A 62 9.68 -12.97 4.24
C VAL A 62 9.88 -12.13 5.50
N LYS A 63 10.99 -11.39 5.54
CA LYS A 63 11.24 -10.40 6.59
C LYS A 63 11.60 -9.07 5.94
N ILE A 64 10.77 -8.07 6.18
CA ILE A 64 10.98 -6.69 5.75
C ILE A 64 11.26 -5.85 6.99
N GLY A 65 12.39 -5.14 6.98
CA GLY A 65 12.86 -4.30 8.08
C GLY A 65 12.00 -3.05 8.31
N LYS A 66 12.55 -2.13 9.09
CA LYS A 66 11.96 -0.81 9.38
C LYS A 66 12.23 0.17 8.25
N ASN A 67 11.32 1.11 8.01
CA ASN A 67 11.48 2.18 7.01
C ASN A 67 11.81 1.64 5.59
N VAL A 68 11.27 0.48 5.25
CA VAL A 68 11.43 -0.10 3.91
C VAL A 68 10.28 0.35 3.03
N SER A 69 10.60 0.83 1.84
CA SER A 69 9.61 1.11 0.80
C SER A 69 9.65 0.03 -0.26
N VAL A 70 8.59 -0.76 -0.36
CA VAL A 70 8.41 -1.74 -1.44
C VAL A 70 7.57 -1.11 -2.54
N GLY A 71 8.25 -0.76 -3.63
CA GLY A 71 7.74 0.03 -4.75
C GLY A 71 6.59 -0.64 -5.50
N HIS A 72 5.70 0.16 -6.09
CA HIS A 72 4.51 -0.33 -6.80
C HIS A 72 4.79 -1.52 -7.72
N GLY A 73 3.95 -2.56 -7.65
CA GLY A 73 4.06 -3.76 -8.47
C GLY A 73 5.27 -4.65 -8.18
N ALA A 74 6.07 -4.37 -7.16
CA ALA A 74 7.20 -5.22 -6.82
C ALA A 74 6.75 -6.59 -6.27
N ILE A 75 7.58 -7.60 -6.50
CA ILE A 75 7.38 -8.97 -6.02
C ILE A 75 8.49 -9.29 -5.01
N VAL A 76 8.11 -9.70 -3.81
CA VAL A 76 9.05 -10.20 -2.79
C VAL A 76 8.66 -11.63 -2.46
N HIS A 77 9.55 -12.57 -2.75
CA HIS A 77 9.33 -14.00 -2.54
C HIS A 77 10.41 -14.59 -1.63
N GLY A 78 10.05 -14.94 -0.39
CA GLY A 78 10.95 -15.64 0.55
C GLY A 78 12.29 -14.96 0.81
N ALA A 79 12.30 -13.63 0.95
CA ALA A 79 13.54 -12.84 1.08
C ALA A 79 13.62 -12.06 2.40
N THR A 80 14.85 -11.71 2.79
CA THR A 80 15.11 -10.77 3.89
C THR A 80 15.54 -9.42 3.33
N ILE A 81 14.80 -8.37 3.65
CA ILE A 81 15.14 -6.99 3.37
C ILE A 81 15.39 -6.30 4.70
N GLU A 82 16.60 -5.81 4.91
CA GLU A 82 16.98 -5.12 6.14
C GLU A 82 16.38 -3.70 6.23
N ASP A 83 16.64 -3.04 7.35
CA ASP A 83 16.13 -1.69 7.62
C ASP A 83 16.57 -0.67 6.57
N ASP A 84 15.78 0.39 6.44
CA ASP A 84 16.05 1.54 5.59
C ASP A 84 16.44 1.10 4.16
N CYS A 85 15.55 0.41 3.45
CA CYS A 85 15.77 0.02 2.04
C CYS A 85 14.67 0.53 1.10
N ILE A 86 14.99 0.68 -0.19
CA ILE A 86 13.99 0.84 -1.27
C ILE A 86 14.06 -0.38 -2.18
N ILE A 87 12.92 -1.04 -2.37
CA ILE A 87 12.72 -2.04 -3.41
C ILE A 87 12.00 -1.35 -4.57
N GLY A 88 12.66 -1.20 -5.70
CA GLY A 88 12.17 -0.39 -6.81
C GLY A 88 10.87 -0.90 -7.41
N ILE A 89 10.16 0.01 -8.08
CA ILE A 89 8.91 -0.28 -8.80
C ILE A 89 9.10 -1.48 -9.73
N ASN A 90 8.17 -2.42 -9.67
CA ASN A 90 8.13 -3.61 -10.53
C ASN A 90 9.41 -4.47 -10.48
N SER A 91 10.20 -4.38 -9.40
CA SER A 91 11.35 -5.27 -9.18
C SER A 91 10.91 -6.61 -8.60
N THR A 92 11.74 -7.64 -8.75
CA THR A 92 11.48 -8.99 -8.19
C THR A 92 12.64 -9.43 -7.32
N ILE A 93 12.32 -9.84 -6.09
CA ILE A 93 13.28 -10.33 -5.10
C ILE A 93 12.95 -11.81 -4.81
N LEU A 94 13.87 -12.72 -5.11
CA LEU A 94 13.64 -14.18 -5.05
C LEU A 94 14.16 -14.83 -3.76
N ASP A 95 13.78 -16.09 -3.57
CA ASP A 95 13.96 -16.84 -2.32
C ASP A 95 15.41 -16.84 -1.79
N GLY A 96 15.56 -16.73 -0.47
CA GLY A 96 16.85 -16.77 0.21
C GLY A 96 17.70 -15.50 0.06
N SER A 97 17.32 -14.57 -0.83
CA SER A 97 18.07 -13.34 -1.03
C SER A 97 18.02 -12.41 0.18
N LYS A 98 19.10 -11.64 0.35
CA LYS A 98 19.31 -10.71 1.47
C LYS A 98 19.68 -9.35 0.94
N ILE A 99 18.83 -8.35 1.21
CA ILE A 99 19.08 -6.95 0.87
C ILE A 99 19.58 -6.23 2.11
N GLY A 100 20.85 -5.85 2.11
CA GLY A 100 21.50 -5.20 3.24
C GLY A 100 21.00 -3.78 3.47
N LYS A 101 21.08 -3.33 4.72
CA LYS A 101 20.58 -2.03 5.19
C LYS A 101 21.05 -0.85 4.32
N GLY A 102 20.18 0.13 4.09
CA GLY A 102 20.54 1.34 3.35
C GLY A 102 20.63 1.14 1.83
N SER A 103 20.13 0.01 1.31
CA SER A 103 20.28 -0.34 -0.10
C SER A 103 19.04 0.02 -0.92
N ILE A 104 19.26 0.21 -2.21
CA ILE A 104 18.22 0.45 -3.22
C ILE A 104 18.32 -0.63 -4.29
N ILE A 105 17.20 -1.31 -4.55
CA ILE A 105 17.02 -2.13 -5.75
C ILE A 105 16.33 -1.25 -6.79
N ALA A 106 16.92 -1.09 -7.96
CA ALA A 106 16.36 -0.25 -9.01
C ALA A 106 15.05 -0.83 -9.57
N ALA A 107 14.25 0.02 -10.19
CA ALA A 107 13.02 -0.40 -10.86
C ALA A 107 13.30 -1.48 -11.92
N ASN A 108 12.37 -2.43 -12.08
CA ASN A 108 12.47 -3.59 -12.97
C ASN A 108 13.68 -4.51 -12.77
N ALA A 109 14.44 -4.36 -11.67
CA ALA A 109 15.56 -5.26 -11.39
C ALA A 109 15.08 -6.62 -10.86
N VAL A 110 15.85 -7.68 -11.10
CA VAL A 110 15.56 -9.03 -10.59
C VAL A 110 16.74 -9.52 -9.76
N VAL A 111 16.53 -9.65 -8.45
CA VAL A 111 17.49 -10.24 -7.52
C VAL A 111 17.27 -11.76 -7.50
N LEU A 112 18.28 -12.51 -7.94
CA LEU A 112 18.23 -13.97 -8.03
C LEU A 112 18.18 -14.64 -6.65
N PRO A 113 17.78 -15.92 -6.57
CA PRO A 113 17.78 -16.66 -5.32
C PRO A 113 19.16 -16.62 -4.64
N ASP A 114 19.15 -16.61 -3.31
CA ASP A 114 20.34 -16.62 -2.45
C ASP A 114 21.33 -15.45 -2.68
N THR A 115 20.94 -14.44 -3.47
CA THR A 115 21.78 -13.28 -3.74
C THR A 115 21.86 -12.40 -2.50
N VAL A 116 23.08 -12.03 -2.12
CA VAL A 116 23.34 -11.05 -1.05
C VAL A 116 23.71 -9.72 -1.68
N ILE A 117 22.89 -8.70 -1.46
CA ILE A 117 23.21 -7.31 -1.76
C ILE A 117 23.78 -6.67 -0.48
N PRO A 118 25.06 -6.24 -0.48
CA PRO A 118 25.68 -5.62 0.69
C PRO A 118 24.98 -4.33 1.12
N PRO A 119 25.13 -3.91 2.39
CA PRO A 119 24.58 -2.63 2.86
C PRO A 119 25.04 -1.43 2.03
N ASN A 120 24.17 -0.41 1.93
CA ASN A 120 24.42 0.84 1.19
C ASN A 120 24.68 0.64 -0.31
N SER A 121 24.11 -0.41 -0.91
CA SER A 121 24.29 -0.71 -2.33
C SER A 121 23.12 -0.20 -3.17
N LEU A 122 23.41 0.30 -4.37
CA LEU A 122 22.45 0.41 -5.45
C LEU A 122 22.65 -0.78 -6.39
N ALA A 123 21.65 -1.65 -6.52
CA ALA A 123 21.67 -2.77 -7.44
C ALA A 123 20.62 -2.61 -8.55
N ALA A 124 20.97 -2.93 -9.79
CA ALA A 124 20.09 -2.76 -10.95
C ALA A 124 20.28 -3.86 -12.01
N GLY A 125 19.27 -4.06 -12.86
CA GLY A 125 19.33 -4.97 -13.99
C GLY A 125 18.71 -6.35 -13.75
N VAL A 126 18.78 -7.19 -14.78
CA VAL A 126 18.27 -8.57 -14.79
C VAL A 126 19.38 -9.48 -15.35
N PRO A 127 20.11 -10.22 -14.50
CA PRO A 127 20.04 -10.21 -13.04
C PRO A 127 20.60 -8.91 -12.44
N ALA A 128 20.13 -8.55 -11.25
CA ALA A 128 20.57 -7.36 -10.55
C ALA A 128 22.06 -7.44 -10.21
N LYS A 129 22.80 -6.39 -10.54
CA LYS A 129 24.23 -6.21 -10.19
C LYS A 129 24.39 -4.92 -9.41
N ILE A 130 25.35 -4.92 -8.48
CA ILE A 130 25.71 -3.72 -7.73
C ILE A 130 26.31 -2.72 -8.71
N VAL A 131 25.63 -1.59 -8.88
CA VAL A 131 26.05 -0.47 -9.74
C VAL A 131 27.00 0.44 -8.97
N ARG A 132 26.69 0.69 -7.69
CA ARG A 132 27.53 1.48 -6.79
C ARG A 132 27.20 1.22 -5.33
N GLU A 133 28.14 1.54 -4.46
CA GLU A 133 27.96 1.59 -3.01
C GLU A 133 28.04 3.05 -2.56
N ASP A 134 27.04 3.53 -1.82
CA ASP A 134 26.98 4.91 -1.34
C ASP A 134 26.15 5.02 -0.07
N LYS A 135 26.78 5.41 1.05
CA LYS A 135 26.11 5.60 2.33
C LYS A 135 25.06 6.72 2.30
N LYS A 136 25.15 7.65 1.34
CA LYS A 136 24.19 8.76 1.19
C LYS A 136 22.83 8.31 0.63
N LEU A 137 22.72 7.08 0.12
CA LEU A 137 21.43 6.52 -0.31
C LEU A 137 20.39 6.53 0.83
N ILE A 138 20.86 6.42 2.08
CA ILE A 138 20.01 6.42 3.28
C ILE A 138 19.11 7.67 3.40
N ASP A 139 19.58 8.82 2.91
CA ASP A 139 18.84 10.09 3.00
C ASP A 139 17.61 10.07 2.10
N GLU A 140 17.76 9.55 0.88
CA GLU A 140 16.65 9.34 -0.05
C GLU A 140 15.67 8.30 0.49
N ILE A 141 16.19 7.19 1.03
CA ILE A 141 15.37 6.11 1.56
C ILE A 141 14.48 6.57 2.70
N ARG A 142 15.06 7.27 3.69
CA ARG A 142 14.30 7.76 4.85
C ARG A 142 13.30 8.85 4.50
N ARG A 143 13.66 9.73 3.56
CA ARG A 143 12.71 10.71 3.01
C ARG A 143 11.54 10.01 2.32
N ASN A 144 11.78 8.95 1.55
CA ASN A 144 10.71 8.20 0.92
C ASN A 144 9.80 7.53 1.96
N SER A 145 10.38 6.83 2.95
CA SER A 145 9.59 6.18 4.00
C SER A 145 8.78 7.17 4.84
N SER A 146 9.34 8.34 5.17
CA SER A 146 8.62 9.36 5.95
C SER A 146 7.40 9.91 5.22
N ILE A 147 7.51 10.11 3.90
CA ILE A 147 6.38 10.53 3.05
C ILE A 147 5.26 9.49 3.14
N TYR A 148 5.58 8.20 3.09
CA TYR A 148 4.58 7.14 3.16
C TYR A 148 3.98 6.89 4.55
N VAL A 149 4.72 7.23 5.62
CA VAL A 149 4.17 7.28 6.98
C VAL A 149 3.13 8.40 7.07
N GLU A 150 3.49 9.62 6.65
CA GLU A 150 2.58 10.77 6.65
C GLU A 150 1.35 10.50 5.77
N LEU A 151 1.56 9.95 4.56
CA LEU A 151 0.47 9.62 3.65
C LEU A 151 -0.44 8.56 4.27
N GLY A 152 0.10 7.53 4.92
CA GLY A 152 -0.68 6.54 5.66
C GLY A 152 -1.57 7.18 6.74
N GLU A 153 -1.04 8.14 7.50
CA GLU A 153 -1.82 8.90 8.50
C GLU A 153 -2.95 9.72 7.87
N ARG A 154 -2.70 10.36 6.73
CA ARG A 154 -3.70 11.13 5.98
C ARG A 154 -4.83 10.24 5.44
N TYR A 155 -4.49 9.05 4.94
CA TYR A 155 -5.49 8.05 4.54
C TYR A 155 -6.28 7.50 5.74
N LEU A 156 -5.65 7.30 6.90
CA LEU A 156 -6.37 6.94 8.13
C LEU A 156 -7.35 8.02 8.59
N LYS A 157 -7.03 9.29 8.35
CA LYS A 157 -7.93 10.44 8.54
C LYS A 157 -8.98 10.59 7.45
N LYS A 158 -8.99 9.69 6.45
CA LYS A 158 -9.92 9.68 5.32
C LYS A 158 -9.87 10.93 4.45
N GLU A 159 -8.71 11.59 4.36
CA GLU A 159 -8.52 12.76 3.50
C GLU A 159 -8.72 12.47 1.99
N PHE A 160 -8.68 11.19 1.60
CA PHE A 160 -8.72 10.75 0.20
C PHE A 160 -9.82 9.71 -0.08
N ASP A 161 -10.74 9.46 0.86
CA ASP A 161 -11.86 8.54 0.65
C ASP A 161 -12.84 9.16 -0.37
N GLY A 162 -12.50 9.02 -1.66
CA GLY A 162 -13.36 9.29 -2.81
C GLY A 162 -14.22 10.53 -2.65
N GLU A 163 -13.60 11.70 -2.41
CA GLU A 163 -14.31 12.96 -2.27
C GLU A 163 -15.20 13.15 -3.49
N ILE A 164 -16.50 12.90 -3.33
CA ILE A 164 -17.46 13.37 -4.30
C ILE A 164 -17.34 14.89 -4.23
N LYS A 165 -16.76 15.47 -5.28
CA LYS A 165 -16.66 16.91 -5.40
C LYS A 165 -18.02 17.45 -5.77
N CYS A 166 -18.40 18.53 -5.09
CA CYS A 166 -19.63 19.23 -5.38
C CYS A 166 -19.58 19.77 -6.81
N PRO A 167 -20.51 19.39 -7.70
CA PRO A 167 -20.52 19.89 -9.07
C PRO A 167 -20.78 21.40 -9.15
N ALA A 168 -21.37 22.00 -8.10
CA ALA A 168 -21.69 23.42 -8.08
C ALA A 168 -20.51 24.32 -7.67
N CYS A 169 -19.63 23.87 -6.78
CA CYS A 169 -18.57 24.72 -6.22
C CYS A 169 -17.22 24.03 -6.03
N ASN A 170 -17.08 22.78 -6.48
CA ASN A 170 -15.89 21.94 -6.29
C ASN A 170 -15.49 21.70 -4.82
N GLY A 171 -16.38 22.00 -3.88
CA GLY A 171 -16.19 21.72 -2.45
C GLY A 171 -16.41 20.24 -2.12
N ASN A 172 -16.00 19.81 -0.93
CA ASN A 172 -16.17 18.42 -0.50
C ASN A 172 -17.63 18.08 -0.27
N MET A 173 -18.07 16.89 -0.68
CA MET A 173 -19.38 16.35 -0.32
C MET A 173 -19.24 15.21 0.69
N GLU A 174 -20.02 15.30 1.76
CA GLU A 174 -20.10 14.30 2.81
C GLU A 174 -21.37 13.46 2.63
N LYS A 175 -21.26 12.15 2.84
CA LYS A 175 -22.40 11.24 2.78
C LYS A 175 -23.32 11.50 3.99
N ILE A 176 -24.57 11.85 3.72
CA ILE A 176 -25.56 12.18 4.75
C ILE A 176 -26.62 11.09 4.96
N ALA A 177 -26.84 10.21 3.97
CA ALA A 177 -27.78 9.09 4.09
C ALA A 177 -27.50 7.99 3.04
N SER A 178 -28.03 6.80 3.32
CA SER A 178 -28.06 5.63 2.42
C SER A 178 -29.39 4.93 2.52
N GLY A 179 -29.88 4.42 1.40
CA GLY A 179 -31.06 3.55 1.36
C GLY A 179 -31.93 3.78 0.14
N LYS A 180 -32.98 2.95 -0.03
CA LYS A 180 -34.01 3.17 -1.07
C LYS A 180 -35.15 4.06 -0.58
N ASP A 181 -35.29 4.23 0.73
CA ASP A 181 -36.36 5.00 1.37
C ASP A 181 -35.90 6.44 1.66
N PHE A 182 -35.99 7.31 0.66
CA PHE A 182 -35.81 8.75 0.85
C PHE A 182 -37.18 9.44 1.00
N PRO A 183 -37.56 9.93 2.19
CA PRO A 183 -38.90 10.46 2.46
C PRO A 183 -39.24 11.79 1.75
N SER A 184 -38.34 12.34 0.91
CA SER A 184 -38.45 13.71 0.39
C SER A 184 -38.44 13.85 -1.14
N ILE A 185 -38.44 12.76 -1.92
CA ILE A 185 -38.48 12.85 -3.40
C ILE A 185 -39.66 12.03 -3.97
N PRO A 186 -40.90 12.49 -3.78
CA PRO A 186 -42.11 11.73 -4.13
C PRO A 186 -42.31 11.44 -5.63
N PHE A 187 -41.45 11.96 -6.51
CA PHE A 187 -41.62 11.89 -7.96
C PHE A 187 -40.59 11.02 -8.69
N ILE A 188 -39.58 10.47 -8.01
CA ILE A 188 -38.55 9.63 -8.64
C ILE A 188 -38.74 8.18 -8.19
N LYS A 189 -39.24 7.33 -9.09
CA LYS A 189 -39.17 5.87 -8.92
C LYS A 189 -37.73 5.43 -9.15
N ILE A 190 -37.06 4.92 -8.11
CA ILE A 190 -35.72 4.31 -8.22
C ILE A 190 -35.86 3.01 -9.03
N PRO A 191 -35.21 2.87 -10.20
CA PRO A 191 -35.27 1.63 -10.98
C PRO A 191 -34.75 0.41 -10.21
N GLU A 192 -35.28 -0.78 -10.52
CA GLU A 192 -34.93 -2.03 -9.82
C GLU A 192 -33.43 -2.41 -9.94
N TRP A 193 -32.76 -1.95 -11.01
CA TRP A 193 -31.33 -2.19 -11.23
C TRP A 193 -30.40 -1.34 -10.34
N ILE A 194 -30.96 -0.44 -9.53
CA ILE A 194 -30.20 0.34 -8.56
C ILE A 194 -30.23 -0.39 -7.23
N LYS A 195 -29.06 -0.76 -6.74
CA LYS A 195 -28.91 -1.50 -5.48
C LYS A 195 -29.07 -0.59 -4.27
N GLU A 196 -28.47 0.59 -4.33
CA GLU A 196 -28.42 1.54 -3.22
C GLU A 196 -28.38 2.97 -3.77
N VAL A 197 -28.97 3.90 -3.03
CA VAL A 197 -28.85 5.34 -3.29
C VAL A 197 -28.19 5.98 -2.09
N ASP A 198 -27.09 6.69 -2.36
CA ASP A 198 -26.36 7.45 -1.36
C ASP A 198 -26.63 8.94 -1.56
N ALA A 199 -27.02 9.65 -0.50
CA ALA A 199 -27.15 11.09 -0.53
C ALA A 199 -25.89 11.74 0.04
N TYR A 200 -25.41 12.76 -0.66
CA TYR A 200 -24.24 13.53 -0.28
C TYR A 200 -24.60 15.01 -0.21
N LYS A 201 -24.06 15.71 0.78
CA LYS A 201 -24.22 17.15 0.94
C LYS A 201 -22.86 17.85 0.90
N CYS A 202 -22.76 18.89 0.09
CA CYS A 202 -21.59 19.75 0.06
C CYS A 202 -21.48 20.54 1.37
N VAL A 203 -20.31 20.44 2.02
CA VAL A 203 -20.03 21.19 3.26
C VAL A 203 -19.89 22.70 3.02
N SER A 204 -19.55 23.11 1.79
CA SER A 204 -19.28 24.52 1.45
C SER A 204 -20.52 25.30 1.04
N CYS A 205 -21.37 24.73 0.18
CA CYS A 205 -22.55 25.44 -0.37
C CYS A 205 -23.90 24.77 -0.05
N GLY A 206 -23.89 23.64 0.64
CA GLY A 206 -25.10 22.90 0.99
C GLY A 206 -25.77 22.14 -0.15
N TYR A 207 -25.20 22.14 -1.37
CA TYR A 207 -25.69 21.35 -2.50
C TYR A 207 -25.87 19.88 -2.09
N VAL A 208 -27.01 19.28 -2.44
CA VAL A 208 -27.28 17.86 -2.19
C VAL A 208 -27.30 17.11 -3.51
N GLY A 209 -26.47 16.08 -3.63
CA GLY A 209 -26.43 15.17 -4.77
C GLY A 209 -26.82 13.75 -4.35
N LEU A 210 -27.46 13.03 -5.25
CA LEU A 210 -27.70 11.59 -5.10
C LEU A 210 -26.70 10.83 -5.97
N TRP A 211 -26.11 9.80 -5.39
CA TRP A 211 -25.23 8.88 -6.08
C TRP A 211 -25.93 7.53 -6.16
N LEU A 212 -26.21 7.12 -7.39
CA LEU A 212 -26.90 5.87 -7.69
C LEU A 212 -25.86 4.77 -7.82
N GLN A 213 -25.91 3.77 -6.94
CA GLN A 213 -25.06 2.60 -7.06
C GLN A 213 -25.77 1.55 -7.93
N PRO A 214 -25.33 1.33 -9.19
CA PRO A 214 -25.85 0.23 -9.99
C PRO A 214 -25.54 -1.11 -9.31
N LEU A 215 -26.33 -2.14 -9.64
CA LEU A 215 -26.15 -3.53 -9.19
C LEU A 215 -24.74 -4.08 -9.40
#